data_AF-A0A7Y3A440-F1
#
_entry.id   AF-A0A7Y3A440-F1
#
_cell.length_a   1.000
_cell.length_b   1.000
_cell.length_c   1.000
_cell.angle_alpha   90.00
_cell.angle_beta   90.00
_cell.angle_gamma   90.00
#
_symmetry.space_group_name_H-M   'P 1'
#
loop_
_entity.id
_entity.type
_entity.pdbx_description
1 polymer ?
#
loop_
_entity_poly.entity_id
_entity_poly.type
_entity_poly.pdbx_seq_one_letter_code
_entity_poly.pdbx_strand_id
1 'polypeptide(L)'
;MRQRVYNHMLETRGAKYRSFLRYLRIFKYVAMAPKRGAFLESYYVLMRYLDDIVDGDLPLPMGYSSEGGYILDKIEFSRSLINPQDEVDYLMLYCFDVADSFGADFTDETADILNSLLFDAKRRNSMDIFSQSVLEEHFHLLDIRGTIKATLKIFKEDPEKYPILEPLGIACRYQYDIEDINSDLAAGYVNIPLEDIERFGIGQSDLRSPDCPSIYSWLHHRAEEGLKLLDEHHRILPIANFSWLAKATFPPVYENPARKIFKKTIKRYHEFATKLTI
;
A
#
# COMPACT_ATOMS: atom_id res chain seq x y z
N MET A 1 -2.88 10.56 -20.19
CA MET A 1 -2.49 9.85 -18.96
C MET A 1 -3.24 8.54 -18.61
N ARG A 2 -4.49 8.54 -18.13
CA ARG A 2 -5.15 7.36 -17.49
C ARG A 2 -5.00 6.04 -18.27
N GLN A 3 -5.37 6.04 -19.56
CA GLN A 3 -5.27 4.84 -20.38
C GLN A 3 -3.80 4.42 -20.64
N ARG A 4 -2.87 5.37 -20.70
CA ARG A 4 -1.43 5.12 -20.84
C ARG A 4 -0.88 4.40 -19.61
N VAL A 5 -1.14 4.92 -18.41
CA VAL A 5 -0.71 4.30 -17.14
C VAL A 5 -1.37 2.93 -16.96
N TYR A 6 -2.67 2.82 -17.22
CA TYR A 6 -3.38 1.55 -17.14
C TYR A 6 -2.80 0.49 -18.09
N ASN A 7 -2.48 0.86 -19.34
CA ASN A 7 -1.84 -0.04 -20.29
C ASN A 7 -0.41 -0.40 -19.87
N HIS A 8 0.36 0.57 -19.41
CA HIS A 8 1.71 0.33 -18.89
C HIS A 8 1.67 -0.70 -17.76
N MET A 9 0.78 -0.55 -16.78
CA MET A 9 0.62 -1.54 -15.71
C MET A 9 0.18 -2.93 -16.22
N LEU A 10 -0.63 -3.00 -17.29
CA LEU A 10 -0.99 -4.27 -17.92
C LEU A 10 0.17 -4.94 -18.68
N GLU A 11 1.15 -4.16 -19.12
CA GLU A 11 2.31 -4.65 -19.87
C GLU A 11 3.45 -5.08 -18.92
N THR A 12 3.68 -4.32 -17.84
CA THR A 12 4.83 -4.53 -16.95
C THR A 12 4.55 -5.43 -15.75
N ARG A 13 3.30 -5.53 -15.29
CA ARG A 13 2.99 -6.26 -14.04
C ARG A 13 2.62 -7.73 -14.28
N GLY A 14 2.86 -8.55 -13.26
CA GLY A 14 2.61 -10.00 -13.30
C GLY A 14 1.14 -10.39 -13.54
N ALA A 15 0.91 -11.64 -13.96
CA ALA A 15 -0.41 -12.13 -14.38
C ALA A 15 -1.53 -11.91 -13.35
N LYS A 16 -1.25 -12.04 -12.05
CA LYS A 16 -2.23 -11.80 -10.98
C LYS A 16 -2.68 -10.33 -10.91
N TYR A 17 -1.72 -9.41 -11.01
CA TYR A 17 -1.98 -7.98 -10.98
C TYR A 17 -2.80 -7.53 -12.19
N ARG A 18 -2.52 -8.09 -13.37
CA ARG A 18 -3.33 -7.84 -14.57
C ARG A 18 -4.77 -8.29 -14.43
N SER A 19 -5.00 -9.42 -13.76
CA SER A 19 -6.36 -9.89 -13.44
C SER A 19 -7.07 -8.94 -12.48
N PHE A 20 -6.37 -8.41 -11.47
CA PHE A 20 -6.91 -7.39 -10.57
C PHE A 20 -7.29 -6.10 -11.31
N LEU A 21 -6.44 -5.56 -12.17
CA LEU A 21 -6.74 -4.35 -12.97
C LEU A 21 -7.96 -4.54 -13.87
N ARG A 22 -8.06 -5.72 -14.52
CA ARG A 22 -9.22 -6.07 -15.35
C ARG A 22 -10.49 -6.14 -14.50
N TYR A 23 -10.42 -6.73 -13.31
CA TYR A 23 -11.54 -6.76 -12.37
C TYR A 23 -11.94 -5.35 -11.94
N LEU A 24 -10.99 -4.48 -11.59
CA LEU A 24 -11.22 -3.09 -11.21
C LEU A 24 -11.99 -2.31 -12.30
N ARG A 25 -11.64 -2.51 -13.57
CA ARG A 25 -12.33 -1.90 -14.71
C ARG A 25 -13.74 -2.47 -14.94
N ILE A 26 -13.96 -3.73 -14.59
CA ILE A 26 -15.26 -4.41 -14.70
C ILE A 26 -16.17 -4.12 -13.48
N PHE A 27 -15.58 -3.80 -12.33
CA PHE A 27 -16.27 -3.55 -11.06
C PHE A 27 -17.39 -2.50 -11.21
N LYS A 28 -17.16 -1.46 -12.01
CA LYS A 28 -18.17 -0.41 -12.27
C LYS A 28 -19.48 -0.94 -12.86
N TYR A 29 -19.43 -2.06 -13.59
CA TYR A 29 -20.60 -2.72 -14.16
C TYR A 29 -21.21 -3.73 -13.18
N VAL A 30 -20.37 -4.46 -12.44
CA VAL A 30 -20.82 -5.48 -11.48
C VAL A 30 -21.48 -4.88 -10.25
N ALA A 31 -20.95 -3.76 -9.75
CA ALA A 31 -21.48 -3.08 -8.57
C ALA A 31 -22.67 -2.14 -8.87
N MET A 32 -23.13 -2.06 -10.14
CA MET A 32 -24.15 -1.10 -10.60
C MET A 32 -23.88 0.36 -10.15
N ALA A 33 -22.60 0.71 -9.97
CA ALA A 33 -22.16 1.97 -9.41
C ALA A 33 -21.15 2.65 -10.36
N PRO A 34 -21.58 3.09 -11.55
CA PRO A 34 -20.69 3.49 -12.63
C PRO A 34 -19.76 4.64 -12.24
N LYS A 35 -20.26 5.63 -11.51
CA LYS A 35 -19.48 6.77 -11.01
C LYS A 35 -18.40 6.36 -10.01
N ARG A 36 -18.77 5.54 -9.02
CA ARG A 36 -17.83 5.03 -7.99
C ARG A 36 -16.76 4.13 -8.59
N GLY A 37 -17.14 3.29 -9.56
CA GLY A 37 -16.17 2.46 -10.26
C GLY A 37 -15.25 3.26 -11.19
N ALA A 38 -15.75 4.32 -11.84
CA ALA A 38 -14.91 5.24 -12.61
C ALA A 38 -13.93 6.02 -11.72
N PHE A 39 -14.38 6.44 -10.54
CA PHE A 39 -13.54 7.02 -9.50
C PHE A 39 -12.48 6.03 -9.05
N LEU A 40 -12.86 4.84 -8.59
CA LEU A 40 -11.93 3.80 -8.15
C LEU A 40 -10.86 3.50 -9.20
N GLU A 41 -11.26 3.34 -10.46
CA GLU A 41 -10.33 3.12 -11.58
C GLU A 41 -9.35 4.29 -11.75
N SER A 42 -9.83 5.53 -11.72
CA SER A 42 -9.01 6.71 -11.99
C SER A 42 -8.13 7.09 -10.80
N TYR A 43 -8.65 6.95 -9.58
CA TYR A 43 -7.96 7.23 -8.33
C TYR A 43 -6.85 6.20 -8.08
N TYR A 44 -7.12 4.92 -8.35
CA TYR A 44 -6.08 3.89 -8.29
C TYR A 44 -4.95 4.16 -9.30
N VAL A 45 -5.30 4.52 -10.53
CA VAL A 45 -4.32 4.87 -11.58
C VAL A 45 -3.51 6.10 -11.18
N LEU A 46 -4.14 7.10 -10.57
CA LEU A 46 -3.48 8.29 -10.05
C LEU A 46 -2.45 7.93 -8.98
N MET A 47 -2.88 7.21 -7.93
CA MET A 47 -1.99 6.86 -6.81
C MET A 47 -0.86 5.95 -7.25
N ARG A 48 -1.13 4.94 -8.08
CA ARG A 48 -0.07 4.06 -8.59
C ARG A 48 0.93 4.78 -9.49
N TYR A 49 0.50 5.77 -10.27
CA TYR A 49 1.43 6.56 -11.07
C TYR A 49 2.39 7.38 -10.21
N LEU A 50 1.88 7.98 -9.11
CA LEU A 50 2.70 8.72 -8.17
C LEU A 50 3.67 7.81 -7.43
N ASP A 51 3.19 6.66 -6.97
CA ASP A 51 3.99 5.60 -6.34
C ASP A 51 5.09 5.08 -7.27
N ASP A 52 4.78 4.82 -8.54
CA ASP A 52 5.76 4.41 -9.56
C ASP A 52 6.86 5.48 -9.78
N ILE A 53 6.55 6.78 -9.63
CA ILE A 53 7.57 7.84 -9.69
C ILE A 53 8.44 7.80 -8.43
N VAL A 54 7.83 7.65 -7.26
CA VAL A 54 8.54 7.57 -5.97
C VAL A 54 9.49 6.37 -5.95
N ASP A 55 9.00 5.18 -6.34
CA ASP A 55 9.76 3.95 -6.50
C ASP A 55 10.80 4.02 -7.64
N GLY A 56 10.63 4.98 -8.56
CA GLY A 56 11.40 5.19 -9.78
C GLY A 56 11.28 4.09 -10.82
N ASP A 57 10.15 3.40 -10.80
CA ASP A 57 9.64 2.62 -11.92
C ASP A 57 9.31 3.53 -13.12
N LEU A 58 8.99 4.80 -12.85
CA LEU A 58 8.75 5.84 -13.86
C LEU A 58 9.71 7.03 -13.69
N PRO A 59 10.06 7.71 -14.80
CA PRO A 59 10.93 8.87 -14.75
C PRO A 59 10.22 10.05 -14.06
N LEU A 60 11.01 10.84 -13.33
CA LEU A 60 10.56 12.10 -12.76
C LEU A 60 10.07 13.05 -13.87
N PRO A 61 8.91 13.72 -13.70
CA PRO A 61 8.42 14.69 -14.68
C PRO A 61 9.37 15.87 -14.89
N MET A 62 9.40 16.39 -16.12
CA MET A 62 10.26 17.52 -16.48
C MET A 62 9.94 18.74 -15.59
N GLY A 63 10.99 19.42 -15.14
CA GLY A 63 10.87 20.61 -14.28
C GLY A 63 11.04 20.33 -12.79
N TYR A 64 11.00 19.06 -12.37
CA TYR A 64 11.27 18.66 -10.99
C TYR A 64 12.72 18.18 -10.83
N SER A 65 13.31 18.49 -9.67
CA SER A 65 14.67 18.09 -9.30
C SER A 65 14.72 16.88 -8.37
N SER A 66 13.58 16.48 -7.79
CA SER A 66 13.44 15.31 -6.92
C SER A 66 11.99 14.83 -6.88
N GLU A 67 11.82 13.54 -6.61
CA GLU A 67 10.53 12.89 -6.36
C GLU A 67 9.83 13.54 -5.18
N GLY A 68 10.55 13.84 -4.10
CA GLY A 68 10.00 14.51 -2.93
C GLY A 68 9.45 15.91 -3.25
N GLY A 69 10.14 16.68 -4.10
CA GLY A 69 9.65 17.96 -4.60
C GLY A 69 8.39 17.82 -5.44
N TYR A 70 8.29 16.75 -6.24
CA TYR A 70 7.10 16.45 -7.03
C TYR A 70 5.90 16.11 -6.15
N ILE A 71 6.06 15.22 -5.17
CA ILE A 71 4.97 14.84 -4.26
C ILE A 71 4.53 16.02 -3.38
N LEU A 72 5.46 16.89 -2.94
CA LEU A 72 5.10 18.12 -2.21
C LEU A 72 4.18 19.03 -3.02
N ASP A 73 4.49 19.25 -4.30
CA ASP A 73 3.62 20.00 -5.21
C ASP A 73 2.23 19.36 -5.30
N LYS A 74 2.15 18.03 -5.39
CA LYS A 74 0.85 17.32 -5.43
C LYS A 74 0.06 17.40 -4.12
N ILE A 75 0.72 17.46 -2.98
CA ILE A 75 0.07 17.73 -1.69
C ILE A 75 -0.49 19.15 -1.64
N GLU A 76 0.24 20.14 -2.15
CA GLU A 76 -0.24 21.52 -2.21
C GLU A 76 -1.43 21.66 -3.18
N PHE A 77 -1.30 21.04 -4.35
CA PHE A 77 -2.36 21.01 -5.35
C PHE A 77 -3.62 20.33 -4.81
N SER A 78 -3.51 19.19 -4.12
CA SER A 78 -4.68 18.44 -3.60
C SER A 78 -5.50 19.21 -2.58
N ARG A 79 -4.95 20.27 -1.97
CA ARG A 79 -5.64 21.12 -0.98
C ARG A 79 -6.38 22.30 -1.61
N SER A 80 -5.91 22.77 -2.77
CA SER A 80 -6.41 24.00 -3.39
C SER A 80 -7.16 23.75 -4.70
N LEU A 81 -6.76 22.73 -5.46
CA LEU A 81 -7.35 22.29 -6.72
C LEU A 81 -7.43 23.42 -7.76
N ILE A 82 -6.46 24.34 -7.75
CA ILE A 82 -6.37 25.47 -8.68
C ILE A 82 -5.10 25.39 -9.53
N ASN A 83 -5.18 25.93 -10.76
CA ASN A 83 -4.05 26.06 -11.68
C ASN A 83 -3.29 24.73 -11.92
N PRO A 84 -3.94 23.68 -12.48
CA PRO A 84 -3.28 22.41 -12.77
C PRO A 84 -2.07 22.61 -13.69
N GLN A 85 -0.92 22.03 -13.32
CA GLN A 85 0.35 22.19 -14.03
C GLN A 85 0.66 20.99 -14.94
N ASP A 86 0.19 19.80 -14.59
CA ASP A 86 0.48 18.58 -15.36
C ASP A 86 -0.69 17.60 -15.45
N GLU A 87 -0.46 16.46 -16.11
CA GLU A 87 -1.47 15.41 -16.30
C GLU A 87 -1.96 14.79 -14.98
N VAL A 88 -1.13 14.76 -13.93
CA VAL A 88 -1.51 14.25 -12.59
C VAL A 88 -2.53 15.19 -11.98
N ASP A 89 -2.30 16.50 -12.05
CA ASP A 89 -3.22 17.51 -11.50
C ASP A 89 -4.58 17.43 -12.19
N TYR A 90 -4.61 17.32 -13.52
CA TYR A 90 -5.86 17.13 -14.26
C TYR A 90 -6.56 15.81 -13.91
N LEU A 91 -5.82 14.73 -13.69
CA LEU A 91 -6.41 13.45 -13.27
C LEU A 91 -6.94 13.52 -11.84
N MET A 92 -6.26 14.25 -10.95
CA MET A 92 -6.71 14.50 -9.59
C MET A 92 -8.00 15.32 -9.61
N LEU A 93 -8.06 16.45 -10.33
CA LEU A 93 -9.30 17.22 -10.52
C LEU A 93 -10.45 16.35 -11.00
N TYR A 94 -10.21 15.53 -12.03
CA TYR A 94 -11.21 14.60 -12.52
C TYR A 94 -11.69 13.63 -11.44
N CYS A 95 -10.79 13.09 -10.60
CA CYS A 95 -11.18 12.22 -9.50
C CYS A 95 -12.09 12.96 -8.50
N PHE A 96 -11.73 14.19 -8.11
CA PHE A 96 -12.52 14.99 -7.18
C PHE A 96 -13.89 15.39 -7.76
N ASP A 97 -13.96 15.77 -9.04
CA ASP A 97 -15.22 16.04 -9.75
C ASP A 97 -16.14 14.80 -9.78
N VAL A 98 -15.56 13.62 -10.05
CA VAL A 98 -16.34 12.38 -10.04
C VAL A 98 -16.81 12.04 -8.62
N ALA A 99 -15.99 12.27 -7.60
CA ALA A 99 -16.32 12.08 -6.20
C ALA A 99 -17.49 12.95 -5.74
N ASP A 100 -17.43 14.24 -6.04
CA ASP A 100 -18.49 15.21 -5.75
C ASP A 100 -19.81 14.77 -6.40
N SER A 101 -19.74 14.26 -7.63
CA SER A 101 -20.92 13.76 -8.35
C SER A 101 -21.63 12.57 -7.70
N PHE A 102 -21.03 11.92 -6.69
CA PHE A 102 -21.68 10.92 -5.84
C PHE A 102 -21.69 11.27 -4.35
N GLY A 103 -21.40 12.53 -4.00
CA GLY A 103 -21.55 13.12 -2.68
C GLY A 103 -20.47 12.68 -1.68
N ALA A 104 -19.23 12.49 -2.13
CA ALA A 104 -18.11 12.14 -1.27
C ALA A 104 -16.92 13.07 -1.47
N ASP A 105 -16.25 13.37 -0.37
CA ASP A 105 -14.98 14.09 -0.35
C ASP A 105 -13.85 13.11 -0.02
N PHE A 106 -12.71 13.22 -0.69
CA PHE A 106 -11.52 12.39 -0.52
C PHE A 106 -10.26 13.20 -0.17
N THR A 107 -10.43 14.47 0.23
CA THR A 107 -9.31 15.38 0.53
C THR A 107 -8.39 14.81 1.60
N ASP A 108 -8.94 14.36 2.72
CA ASP A 108 -8.17 13.82 3.85
C ASP A 108 -7.45 12.53 3.48
N GLU A 109 -8.13 11.60 2.80
CA GLU A 109 -7.51 10.35 2.37
C GLU A 109 -6.42 10.57 1.33
N THR A 110 -6.61 11.53 0.43
CA THR A 110 -5.60 11.94 -0.55
C THR A 110 -4.38 12.51 0.17
N ALA A 111 -4.60 13.39 1.15
CA ALA A 111 -3.52 13.98 1.93
C ALA A 111 -2.73 12.90 2.69
N ASP A 112 -3.41 11.94 3.28
CA ASP A 112 -2.77 10.83 4.01
C ASP A 112 -1.86 10.00 3.09
N ILE A 113 -2.41 9.52 1.97
CA ILE A 113 -1.66 8.70 1.01
C ILE A 113 -0.47 9.49 0.45
N LEU A 114 -0.65 10.74 0.06
CA LEU A 114 0.43 11.56 -0.48
C LEU A 114 1.52 11.85 0.56
N ASN A 115 1.18 12.05 1.84
CA ASN A 115 2.18 12.24 2.89
C ASN A 115 2.95 10.95 3.20
N SER A 116 2.32 9.77 3.05
CA SER A 116 3.05 8.50 3.08
C SER A 116 4.03 8.40 1.90
N LEU A 117 3.59 8.71 0.68
CA LEU A 117 4.48 8.71 -0.50
C LEU A 117 5.63 9.71 -0.37
N LEU A 118 5.38 10.86 0.27
CA LEU A 118 6.43 11.85 0.53
C LEU A 118 7.50 11.32 1.48
N PHE A 119 7.11 10.52 2.48
CA PHE A 119 8.07 9.87 3.37
C PHE A 119 9.00 8.94 2.60
N ASP A 120 8.45 8.11 1.71
CA ASP A 120 9.24 7.22 0.85
C ASP A 120 10.13 8.00 -0.13
N ALA A 121 9.58 9.01 -0.79
CA ALA A 121 10.33 9.87 -1.72
C ALA A 121 11.55 10.55 -1.10
N LYS A 122 11.49 10.87 0.20
CA LYS A 122 12.60 11.52 0.92
C LYS A 122 13.71 10.57 1.35
N ARG A 123 13.40 9.28 1.51
CA ARG A 123 14.32 8.28 2.07
C ARG A 123 14.82 7.26 1.04
N ARG A 124 14.38 7.34 -0.21
CA ARG A 124 14.87 6.44 -1.25
C ARG A 124 16.39 6.52 -1.41
N ASN A 125 17.03 5.37 -1.60
CA ASN A 125 18.50 5.22 -1.67
C ASN A 125 19.26 5.66 -0.39
N SER A 126 18.59 5.94 0.74
CA SER A 126 19.26 6.41 1.96
C SER A 126 19.81 5.26 2.82
N MET A 127 19.15 4.10 2.81
CA MET A 127 19.35 3.04 3.81
C MET A 127 19.10 3.50 5.25
N ASP A 128 18.37 4.60 5.46
CA ASP A 128 18.05 5.13 6.77
C ASP A 128 17.20 4.13 7.56
N ILE A 129 17.56 3.93 8.83
CA ILE A 129 16.85 3.05 9.77
C ILE A 129 16.02 3.93 10.71
N PHE A 130 14.72 3.64 10.78
CA PHE A 130 13.77 4.38 11.60
C PHE A 130 13.26 3.52 12.75
N SER A 131 12.80 4.15 13.84
CA SER A 131 12.08 3.44 14.90
C SER A 131 10.74 2.93 14.39
N GLN A 132 10.22 1.91 15.08
CA GLN A 132 8.88 1.37 14.83
C GLN A 132 7.83 2.47 14.86
N SER A 133 7.89 3.39 15.81
CA SER A 133 6.94 4.51 15.91
C SER A 133 6.92 5.40 14.67
N VAL A 134 8.06 5.67 14.05
CA VAL A 134 8.15 6.51 12.84
C VAL A 134 7.61 5.75 11.63
N LEU A 135 7.97 4.47 11.47
CA LEU A 135 7.42 3.65 10.40
C LEU A 135 5.89 3.45 10.57
N GLU A 136 5.40 3.33 11.81
CA GLU A 136 3.98 3.26 12.13
C GLU A 136 3.23 4.53 11.79
N GLU A 137 3.79 5.70 12.07
CA GLU A 137 3.17 6.96 11.68
C GLU A 137 2.95 7.03 10.17
N HIS A 138 3.95 6.68 9.37
CA HIS A 138 3.87 6.82 7.92
C HIS A 138 3.15 5.66 7.22
N PHE A 139 3.45 4.40 7.53
CA PHE A 139 2.83 3.25 6.85
C PHE A 139 1.50 2.83 7.47
N HIS A 140 1.34 3.01 8.78
CA HIS A 140 0.17 2.49 9.48
C HIS A 140 -0.87 3.57 9.78
N LEU A 141 -0.47 4.81 10.08
CA LEU A 141 -1.44 5.88 10.34
C LEU A 141 -1.81 6.70 9.11
N LEU A 142 -0.90 6.85 8.15
CA LEU A 142 -1.19 7.60 6.91
C LEU A 142 -1.66 6.66 5.79
N ASP A 143 -0.83 5.72 5.34
CA ASP A 143 -1.20 4.84 4.22
C ASP A 143 -2.44 3.97 4.52
N ILE A 144 -2.43 3.17 5.58
CA ILE A 144 -3.58 2.31 5.94
C ILE A 144 -4.85 3.13 6.19
N ARG A 145 -4.77 4.23 6.95
CA ARG A 145 -5.95 5.06 7.22
C ARG A 145 -6.52 5.65 5.94
N GLY A 146 -5.69 6.28 5.12
CA GLY A 146 -6.11 6.91 3.88
C GLY A 146 -6.71 5.90 2.90
N THR A 147 -6.03 4.78 2.68
CA THR A 147 -6.50 3.73 1.75
C THR A 147 -7.77 3.04 2.23
N ILE A 148 -7.87 2.68 3.52
CA ILE A 148 -9.07 2.05 4.07
C ILE A 148 -10.25 3.02 4.05
N LYS A 149 -10.09 4.26 4.55
CA LYS A 149 -11.19 5.23 4.54
C LYS A 149 -11.68 5.53 3.12
N ALA A 150 -10.77 5.67 2.15
CA ALA A 150 -11.13 5.89 0.77
C ALA A 150 -11.92 4.70 0.22
N THR A 151 -11.47 3.48 0.51
CA THR A 151 -12.18 2.26 0.12
C THR A 151 -13.58 2.22 0.74
N LEU A 152 -13.72 2.48 2.04
CA LEU A 152 -15.01 2.50 2.72
C LEU A 152 -15.98 3.51 2.07
N LYS A 153 -15.52 4.73 1.77
CA LYS A 153 -16.32 5.75 1.05
C LYS A 153 -16.79 5.27 -0.32
N ILE A 154 -15.92 4.62 -1.10
CA ILE A 154 -16.25 4.04 -2.40
C ILE A 154 -17.36 2.99 -2.26
N PHE A 155 -17.30 2.13 -1.24
CA PHE A 155 -18.27 1.07 -1.00
C PHE A 155 -19.52 1.51 -0.21
N LYS A 156 -19.66 2.82 0.09
CA LYS A 156 -20.75 3.39 0.92
C LYS A 156 -20.80 2.81 2.33
N GLU A 157 -19.64 2.43 2.86
CA GLU A 157 -19.48 2.14 4.28
C GLU A 157 -19.09 3.43 5.02
N ASP A 158 -19.29 3.42 6.33
CA ASP A 158 -18.85 4.51 7.19
C ASP A 158 -17.30 4.49 7.31
N PRO A 159 -16.60 5.54 6.84
CA PRO A 159 -15.14 5.61 6.93
C PRO A 159 -14.62 5.61 8.37
N GLU A 160 -15.44 6.00 9.36
CA GLU A 160 -15.02 5.96 10.77
C GLU A 160 -14.96 4.53 11.34
N LYS A 161 -15.39 3.53 10.57
CA LYS A 161 -15.15 2.11 10.89
C LYS A 161 -13.73 1.64 10.57
N TYR A 162 -12.87 2.48 10.02
CA TYR A 162 -11.48 2.10 9.69
C TYR A 162 -10.71 1.44 10.85
N PRO A 163 -10.87 1.82 12.14
CA PRO A 163 -10.10 1.17 13.22
C PRO A 163 -10.43 -0.32 13.35
N ILE A 164 -11.63 -0.74 12.92
CA ILE A 164 -12.03 -2.16 12.94
C ILE A 164 -11.36 -2.95 11.80
N LEU A 165 -10.86 -2.26 10.77
CA LEU A 165 -10.10 -2.86 9.67
C LEU A 165 -8.58 -2.68 9.84
N GLU A 166 -8.14 -1.94 10.84
CA GLU A 166 -6.72 -1.67 11.09
C GLU A 166 -5.88 -2.96 11.21
N PRO A 167 -6.30 -4.03 11.93
CA PRO A 167 -5.52 -5.27 11.96
C PRO A 167 -5.36 -5.92 10.58
N LEU A 168 -6.39 -5.84 9.72
CA LEU A 168 -6.30 -6.33 8.35
C LEU A 168 -5.35 -5.46 7.51
N GLY A 169 -5.42 -4.14 7.67
CA GLY A 169 -4.51 -3.21 7.01
C GLY A 169 -3.05 -3.47 7.39
N ILE A 170 -2.76 -3.64 8.67
CA ILE A 170 -1.40 -3.90 9.18
C ILE A 170 -0.92 -5.26 8.65
N ALA A 171 -1.78 -6.29 8.65
CA ALA A 171 -1.45 -7.57 8.04
C ALA A 171 -1.13 -7.43 6.54
N CYS A 172 -1.90 -6.64 5.77
CA CYS A 172 -1.57 -6.39 4.37
C CYS A 172 -0.22 -5.67 4.22
N ARG A 173 0.11 -4.71 5.09
CA ARG A 173 1.44 -4.07 5.07
C ARG A 173 2.56 -5.08 5.36
N TYR A 174 2.38 -5.95 6.35
CA TYR A 174 3.35 -7.00 6.66
C TYR A 174 3.52 -7.97 5.50
N GLN A 175 2.44 -8.26 4.77
CA GLN A 175 2.52 -9.04 3.53
C GLN A 175 3.43 -8.35 2.52
N TYR A 176 3.24 -7.06 2.26
CA TYR A 176 4.04 -6.30 1.31
C TYR A 176 5.52 -6.24 1.74
N ASP A 177 5.80 -5.88 2.99
CA ASP A 177 7.17 -5.87 3.52
C ASP A 177 7.88 -7.22 3.32
N ILE A 178 7.16 -8.35 3.48
CA ILE A 178 7.70 -9.71 3.29
C ILE A 178 7.92 -10.04 1.81
N GLU A 179 6.98 -9.67 0.92
CA GLU A 179 7.09 -9.94 -0.51
C GLU A 179 8.21 -9.12 -1.16
N ASP A 180 8.36 -7.87 -0.71
CA ASP A 180 9.18 -6.85 -1.36
C ASP A 180 10.50 -6.58 -0.63
N ILE A 181 10.82 -7.28 0.47
CA ILE A 181 12.05 -7.08 1.26
C ILE A 181 13.34 -6.95 0.42
N ASN A 182 13.48 -7.75 -0.64
CA ASN A 182 14.67 -7.70 -1.49
C ASN A 182 14.68 -6.47 -2.41
N SER A 183 13.54 -6.12 -3.00
CA SER A 183 13.42 -4.95 -3.86
C SER A 183 13.52 -3.66 -3.05
N ASP A 184 12.91 -3.62 -1.87
CA ASP A 184 12.96 -2.48 -0.95
C ASP A 184 14.40 -2.19 -0.53
N LEU A 185 15.12 -3.20 -0.04
CA LEU A 185 16.52 -3.04 0.34
C LEU A 185 17.41 -2.68 -0.87
N ALA A 186 17.13 -3.22 -2.06
CA ALA A 186 17.84 -2.85 -3.28
C ALA A 186 17.58 -1.39 -3.72
N ALA A 187 16.37 -0.87 -3.45
CA ALA A 187 15.99 0.53 -3.68
C ALA A 187 16.43 1.48 -2.53
N GLY A 188 17.07 0.93 -1.50
CA GLY A 188 17.55 1.68 -0.35
C GLY A 188 16.50 1.97 0.73
N TYR A 189 15.38 1.26 0.71
CA TYR A 189 14.35 1.30 1.74
C TYR A 189 14.60 0.24 2.81
N VAL A 190 14.77 0.67 4.05
CA VAL A 190 14.79 -0.22 5.22
C VAL A 190 13.45 -0.12 5.93
N ASN A 191 12.58 -1.10 5.68
CA ASN A 191 11.25 -1.22 6.32
C ASN A 191 11.27 -2.08 7.60
N ILE A 192 12.47 -2.48 8.03
CA ILE A 192 12.70 -3.19 9.30
C ILE A 192 12.91 -2.11 10.37
N PRO A 193 12.06 -2.04 11.42
CA PRO A 193 12.22 -1.04 12.46
C PRO A 193 13.51 -1.26 13.26
N LEU A 194 14.08 -0.19 13.79
CA LEU A 194 15.31 -0.21 14.59
C LEU A 194 15.26 -1.25 15.73
N GLU A 195 14.12 -1.33 16.40
CA GLU A 195 13.86 -2.27 17.49
C GLU A 195 13.99 -3.73 17.03
N ASP A 196 13.54 -4.04 15.81
CA ASP A 196 13.71 -5.36 15.21
C ASP A 196 15.14 -5.59 14.70
N ILE A 197 15.79 -4.56 14.15
CA ILE A 197 17.22 -4.62 13.78
C ILE A 197 18.04 -5.06 14.99
N GLU A 198 17.83 -4.43 16.14
CA GLU A 198 18.51 -4.77 17.39
C GLU A 198 18.11 -6.15 17.91
N ARG A 199 16.81 -6.46 17.93
CA ARG A 199 16.27 -7.73 18.45
C ARG A 199 16.76 -8.95 17.67
N PHE A 200 16.87 -8.85 16.35
CA PHE A 200 17.29 -9.95 15.48
C PHE A 200 18.78 -9.91 15.12
N GLY A 201 19.52 -8.92 15.64
CA GLY A 201 20.94 -8.76 15.38
C GLY A 201 21.27 -8.55 13.90
N ILE A 202 20.43 -7.78 13.19
CA ILE A 202 20.59 -7.54 11.76
C ILE A 202 21.72 -6.52 11.55
N GLY A 203 22.80 -6.96 10.92
CA GLY A 203 23.93 -6.10 10.61
C GLY A 203 23.73 -5.27 9.33
N GLN A 204 24.53 -4.22 9.16
CA GLN A 204 24.55 -3.44 7.92
C GLN A 204 24.89 -4.28 6.67
N SER A 205 25.70 -5.33 6.84
CA SER A 205 25.99 -6.29 5.77
C SER A 205 24.76 -7.11 5.37
N ASP A 206 23.89 -7.43 6.34
CA ASP A 206 22.68 -8.23 6.12
C ASP A 206 21.67 -7.44 5.28
N LEU A 207 21.56 -6.12 5.52
CA LEU A 207 20.70 -5.24 4.72
C LEU A 207 21.14 -5.13 3.26
N ARG A 208 22.43 -5.35 2.98
CA ARG A 208 22.98 -5.39 1.61
C ARG A 208 22.96 -6.79 1.00
N SER A 209 22.66 -7.82 1.79
CA SER A 209 22.66 -9.23 1.39
C SER A 209 21.59 -9.98 2.18
N PRO A 210 20.29 -9.74 1.88
CA PRO A 210 19.17 -10.16 2.71
C PRO A 210 18.90 -11.68 2.73
N ASP A 211 19.70 -12.48 2.04
CA ASP A 211 19.68 -13.94 2.11
C ASP A 211 20.51 -14.45 3.31
N CYS A 212 20.11 -14.04 4.52
CA CYS A 212 20.85 -14.35 5.73
C CYS A 212 19.93 -14.73 6.92
N PRO A 213 20.46 -15.44 7.93
CA PRO A 213 19.64 -15.96 9.04
C PRO A 213 18.87 -14.90 9.84
N SER A 214 19.45 -13.72 10.05
CA SER A 214 18.85 -12.62 10.83
C SER A 214 17.60 -12.08 10.12
N ILE A 215 17.69 -11.81 8.82
CA ILE A 215 16.55 -11.39 7.98
C ILE A 215 15.49 -12.50 7.91
N TYR A 216 15.87 -13.77 7.74
CA TYR A 216 14.90 -14.88 7.76
C TYR A 216 14.15 -14.99 9.08
N SER A 217 14.83 -14.75 10.20
CA SER A 217 14.22 -14.77 11.54
C SER A 217 13.23 -13.63 11.71
N TRP A 218 13.57 -12.44 11.23
CA TRP A 218 12.64 -11.30 11.20
C TRP A 218 11.42 -11.57 10.32
N LEU A 219 11.61 -12.05 9.08
CA LEU A 219 10.51 -12.40 8.16
C LEU A 219 9.58 -13.45 8.77
N HIS A 220 10.14 -14.44 9.48
CA HIS A 220 9.36 -15.42 10.23
C HIS A 220 8.51 -14.76 11.31
N HIS A 221 9.12 -13.93 12.16
CA HIS A 221 8.42 -13.21 13.22
C HIS A 221 7.28 -12.35 12.66
N ARG A 222 7.54 -11.58 11.59
CA ARG A 222 6.53 -10.76 10.91
C ARG A 222 5.37 -11.59 10.36
N ALA A 223 5.65 -12.76 9.79
CA ALA A 223 4.61 -13.66 9.31
C ALA A 223 3.74 -14.23 10.45
N GLU A 224 4.33 -14.54 11.61
CA GLU A 224 3.56 -14.98 12.79
C GLU A 224 2.67 -13.88 13.34
N GLU A 225 3.19 -12.65 13.49
CA GLU A 225 2.40 -11.49 13.92
C GLU A 225 1.30 -11.16 12.90
N GLY A 226 1.60 -11.26 11.60
CA GLY A 226 0.62 -11.11 10.52
C GLY A 226 -0.54 -12.09 10.63
N LEU A 227 -0.29 -13.36 11.00
CA LEU A 227 -1.36 -14.33 11.24
C LEU A 227 -2.22 -13.95 12.46
N LYS A 228 -1.61 -13.48 13.55
CA LYS A 228 -2.35 -13.01 14.74
C LYS A 228 -3.25 -11.82 14.41
N LEU A 229 -2.77 -10.89 13.58
CA LEU A 229 -3.55 -9.74 13.11
C LEU A 229 -4.76 -10.16 12.27
N LEU A 230 -4.62 -11.17 11.41
CA LEU A 230 -5.75 -11.72 10.65
C LEU A 230 -6.77 -12.41 11.58
N ASP A 231 -6.31 -13.09 12.62
CA ASP A 231 -7.19 -13.74 13.59
C ASP A 231 -7.90 -12.70 14.49
N GLU A 232 -7.23 -11.59 14.83
CA GLU A 232 -7.85 -10.45 15.52
C GLU A 232 -8.90 -9.77 14.62
N HIS A 233 -8.59 -9.54 13.34
CA HIS A 233 -9.55 -9.03 12.37
C HIS A 233 -10.84 -9.87 12.35
N HIS A 234 -10.72 -11.20 12.31
CA HIS A 234 -11.86 -12.11 12.36
C HIS A 234 -12.70 -12.00 13.64
N ARG A 235 -12.05 -11.75 14.78
CA ARG A 235 -12.73 -11.56 16.07
C ARG A 235 -13.51 -10.25 16.13
N ILE A 236 -12.97 -9.16 15.58
CA ILE A 236 -13.58 -7.83 15.67
C ILE A 236 -14.60 -7.54 14.54
N LEU A 237 -14.46 -8.18 13.38
CA LEU A 237 -15.29 -7.94 12.20
C LEU A 237 -16.82 -8.05 12.47
N PRO A 238 -17.31 -8.99 13.30
CA PRO A 238 -18.74 -9.08 13.63
C PRO A 238 -19.31 -7.81 14.30
N ILE A 239 -18.47 -7.01 14.97
CA ILE A 239 -18.87 -5.81 15.73
C ILE A 239 -19.24 -4.66 14.78
N ALA A 240 -18.60 -4.56 13.62
CA ALA A 240 -18.60 -3.37 12.77
C ALA A 240 -19.86 -3.12 11.93
N ASN A 241 -20.85 -4.02 11.97
CA ASN A 241 -22.04 -3.99 11.12
C ASN A 241 -21.75 -3.58 9.65
N PHE A 242 -20.67 -4.12 9.05
CA PHE A 242 -20.39 -3.94 7.62
C PHE A 242 -21.47 -4.62 6.78
N SER A 243 -21.70 -4.09 5.57
CA SER A 243 -22.55 -4.74 4.58
C SER A 243 -22.05 -6.15 4.25
N TRP A 244 -22.96 -6.99 3.79
CA TRP A 244 -22.61 -8.32 3.29
C TRP A 244 -21.55 -8.25 2.17
N LEU A 245 -21.63 -7.25 1.29
CA LEU A 245 -20.70 -7.12 0.17
C LEU A 245 -19.28 -6.83 0.66
N ALA A 246 -19.12 -5.91 1.63
CA ALA A 246 -17.84 -5.62 2.24
C ALA A 246 -17.27 -6.87 2.93
N LYS A 247 -18.07 -7.56 3.76
CA LYS A 247 -17.67 -8.80 4.45
C LYS A 247 -17.26 -9.92 3.47
N ALA A 248 -17.94 -10.02 2.34
CA ALA A 248 -17.62 -11.01 1.31
C ALA A 248 -16.33 -10.65 0.53
N THR A 249 -15.91 -9.39 0.55
CA THR A 249 -14.73 -8.90 -0.17
C THR A 249 -13.44 -9.08 0.63
N PHE A 250 -13.47 -8.93 1.96
CA PHE A 250 -12.26 -9.01 2.79
C PHE A 250 -11.47 -10.33 2.62
N PRO A 251 -12.11 -11.52 2.69
CA PRO A 251 -11.36 -12.77 2.58
C PRO A 251 -10.65 -12.98 1.24
N PRO A 252 -11.33 -12.90 0.07
CA PRO A 252 -10.67 -13.19 -1.21
C PRO A 252 -9.66 -12.12 -1.64
N VAL A 253 -9.88 -10.86 -1.27
CA VAL A 253 -9.04 -9.74 -1.76
C VAL A 253 -7.85 -9.49 -0.85
N TYR A 254 -8.02 -9.59 0.48
CA TYR A 254 -7.00 -9.16 1.45
C TYR A 254 -6.51 -10.30 2.34
N GLU A 255 -7.41 -11.00 3.04
CA GLU A 255 -6.98 -11.98 4.05
C GLU A 255 -6.30 -13.22 3.44
N ASN A 256 -6.89 -13.80 2.40
CA ASN A 256 -6.39 -15.04 1.81
C ASN A 256 -5.00 -14.85 1.15
N PRO A 257 -4.76 -13.77 0.38
CA PRO A 257 -3.42 -13.44 -0.09
C PRO A 257 -2.40 -13.29 1.06
N ALA A 258 -2.70 -12.47 2.07
CA ALA A 258 -1.80 -12.25 3.21
C ALA A 258 -1.50 -13.56 3.95
N ARG A 259 -2.54 -14.31 4.31
CA ARG A 259 -2.42 -15.61 4.99
C ARG A 259 -1.58 -16.61 4.20
N LYS A 260 -1.70 -16.61 2.87
CA LYS A 260 -0.90 -17.48 2.00
C LYS A 260 0.58 -17.11 2.05
N ILE A 261 0.91 -15.82 2.01
CA ILE A 261 2.30 -15.35 2.11
C ILE A 261 2.87 -15.70 3.47
N PHE A 262 2.17 -15.39 4.57
CA PHE A 262 2.64 -15.71 5.91
C PHE A 262 2.92 -17.20 6.12
N LYS A 263 1.99 -18.08 5.72
CA LYS A 263 2.20 -19.53 5.80
C LYS A 263 3.37 -20.00 4.94
N LYS A 264 3.57 -19.42 3.76
CA LYS A 264 4.71 -19.72 2.89
C LYS A 264 6.04 -19.31 3.54
N THR A 265 6.10 -18.13 4.13
CA THR A 265 7.28 -17.59 4.82
C THR A 265 7.66 -18.45 6.02
N ILE A 266 6.67 -18.82 6.85
CA ILE A 266 6.89 -19.71 8.00
C ILE A 266 7.43 -21.08 7.55
N LYS A 267 6.83 -21.66 6.50
CA LYS A 267 7.32 -22.93 5.94
C LYS A 267 8.77 -22.82 5.46
N ARG A 268 9.11 -21.76 4.72
CA ARG A 268 10.47 -21.51 4.20
C ARG A 268 11.48 -21.37 5.34
N TYR A 269 11.12 -20.70 6.43
CA TYR A 269 11.98 -20.57 7.60
C TYR A 269 12.29 -21.94 8.22
N HIS A 270 11.31 -22.81 8.42
CA HIS A 270 11.55 -24.16 8.94
C HIS A 270 12.42 -25.02 8.01
N GLU A 271 12.22 -24.92 6.70
CA GLU A 271 13.08 -25.58 5.70
C GLU A 271 14.52 -25.08 5.77
N PHE A 272 14.73 -23.78 6.01
CA PHE A 272 16.04 -23.17 6.18
C PHE A 272 16.71 -23.59 7.50
N ALA A 273 16.00 -23.48 8.63
CA ALA A 273 16.49 -23.85 9.95
C ALA A 273 16.95 -25.33 10.00
N THR A 274 16.21 -26.22 9.36
CA THR A 274 16.56 -27.65 9.28
C THR A 274 17.88 -27.88 8.54
N LYS A 275 18.20 -27.07 7.52
CA LYS A 275 19.47 -27.17 6.76
C LYS A 275 20.68 -26.66 7.54
N LEU A 276 20.50 -25.75 8.49
CA LEU A 276 21.58 -25.24 9.33
C LEU A 276 21.97 -26.20 10.47
N THR A 277 21.08 -27.13 10.82
CA THR A 277 21.31 -28.14 11.85
C THR A 277 21.97 -29.43 11.34
N ILE A 278 22.25 -29.53 10.04
CA ILE A 278 22.92 -30.67 9.37
C ILE A 278 24.31 -30.22 8.92
#